data_AF-A0A6C0J0X3-F1
#
_entry.id   AF-A0A6C0J0X3-F1
#
_cell.length_a   1.000
_cell.length_b   1.000
_cell.length_c   1.000
_cell.angle_alpha   90.00
_cell.angle_beta   90.00
_cell.angle_gamma   90.00
#
_symmetry.space_group_name_H-M   'P 1'
#
loop_
_entity.id
_entity.type
_entity.pdbx_description
1 polymer ?
#
loop_
_entity_poly.entity_id
_entity_poly.type
_entity_poly.pdbx_seq_one_letter_code
_entity_poly.pdbx_strand_id
1 'polypeptide(L)'
;MDLSSLTKKDLSRLPKNLLDILQSKDLSMPQKMMAFNMSIPNLPATPEHDKAYDDNLEVGRTIKRLVKEGKISINGLDKDFKLNIITNSQ
;
A
#
# COMPACT_ATOMS: atom_id res chain seq x y z
N MET A 1 -1.39 12.74 1.46
CA MET A 1 -1.85 14.10 1.08
C MET A 1 -3.02 14.47 1.98
N ASP A 2 -2.92 15.56 2.72
CA ASP A 2 -3.99 16.06 3.60
C ASP A 2 -4.93 16.99 2.83
N LEU A 3 -6.18 16.55 2.58
CA LEU A 3 -7.17 17.36 1.86
C LEU A 3 -7.70 18.55 2.65
N SER A 4 -7.53 18.56 3.98
CA SER A 4 -7.96 19.71 4.79
C SER A 4 -7.14 20.97 4.49
N SER A 5 -5.97 20.78 3.88
CA SER A 5 -5.09 21.85 3.40
C SER A 5 -5.42 22.35 1.98
N LEU A 6 -6.23 21.62 1.20
CA LEU A 6 -6.56 22.01 -0.17
C LEU A 6 -7.54 23.17 -0.18
N THR A 7 -7.16 24.27 -0.83
CA THR A 7 -8.05 25.41 -0.98
C THR A 7 -9.07 25.15 -2.09
N LYS A 8 -10.19 25.89 -2.08
CA LYS A 8 -11.17 25.86 -3.19
C LYS A 8 -10.51 26.16 -4.56
N LYS A 9 -9.44 26.97 -4.56
CA LYS A 9 -8.67 27.30 -5.77
C LYS A 9 -7.88 26.10 -6.28
N ASP A 10 -7.33 25.29 -5.39
CA ASP A 10 -6.59 24.08 -5.76
C ASP A 10 -7.53 23.00 -6.33
N LEU A 11 -8.71 22.83 -5.73
CA LEU A 11 -9.74 21.90 -6.21
C LEU A 11 -10.27 22.25 -7.61
N SER A 12 -10.36 23.55 -7.93
CA SER A 12 -10.85 24.01 -9.24
C SER A 12 -9.93 23.66 -10.42
N ARG A 13 -8.68 23.27 -10.13
CA ARG A 13 -7.68 22.88 -11.12
C ARG A 13 -7.62 21.38 -11.35
N LEU A 14 -8.34 20.59 -10.55
CA LEU A 14 -8.37 19.14 -10.69
C LEU A 14 -9.21 18.74 -11.91
N PRO A 15 -8.77 17.73 -12.67
CA PRO A 15 -9.61 17.04 -13.63
C PRO A 15 -10.96 16.64 -13.01
N LYS A 16 -12.05 16.79 -13.78
CA LYS A 16 -13.42 16.59 -13.29
C LYS A 16 -13.62 15.21 -12.64
N ASN A 17 -13.07 14.15 -13.23
CA ASN A 17 -13.13 12.80 -12.69
C ASN A 17 -12.48 12.67 -11.30
N LEU A 18 -11.41 13.40 -11.03
CA LEU A 18 -10.76 13.41 -9.71
C LEU A 18 -11.57 14.24 -8.71
N LEU A 19 -12.17 15.34 -9.16
CA LEU A 19 -13.05 16.17 -8.34
C LEU A 19 -14.31 15.39 -7.91
N ASP A 20 -14.89 14.62 -8.82
CA ASP A 20 -16.08 13.79 -8.57
C ASP A 20 -15.82 12.74 -7.47
N ILE A 21 -14.61 12.14 -7.44
CA ILE A 21 -14.19 11.21 -6.37
C ILE A 21 -14.18 11.92 -5.00
N LEU A 22 -13.59 13.11 -4.92
CA LEU A 22 -13.49 13.87 -3.67
C LEU A 22 -14.86 14.36 -3.17
N GLN A 23 -15.78 14.68 -4.10
CA GLN A 23 -17.11 15.17 -3.80
C GLN A 23 -18.16 14.08 -3.61
N SER A 24 -17.83 12.82 -3.90
CA SER A 24 -18.75 11.68 -3.75
C SER A 24 -19.39 11.64 -2.36
N LYS A 25 -20.71 11.54 -2.27
CA LYS A 25 -21.41 11.39 -0.98
C LYS A 25 -21.48 9.95 -0.51
N ASP A 26 -21.19 9.00 -1.40
CA ASP A 26 -21.33 7.57 -1.17
C ASP A 26 -20.07 6.95 -0.53
N LEU A 27 -18.98 7.70 -0.47
CA LEU A 27 -17.69 7.24 0.04
C LEU A 27 -17.31 7.95 1.35
N SER A 28 -16.77 7.19 2.29
CA SER A 28 -16.10 7.76 3.46
C SER A 28 -14.82 8.50 3.04
N MET A 29 -14.34 9.43 3.89
CA MET A 29 -13.13 10.21 3.57
C MET A 29 -11.89 9.32 3.28
N PRO A 30 -11.62 8.22 4.03
CA PRO A 30 -10.55 7.30 3.69
C PRO A 30 -10.72 6.64 2.31
N GLN A 31 -11.95 6.25 1.94
CA GLN A 31 -12.23 5.64 0.63
C GLN A 31 -12.05 6.64 -0.51
N LYS A 32 -12.44 7.90 -0.32
CA LYS A 32 -12.19 8.98 -1.30
C LYS A 32 -10.70 9.15 -1.55
N MET A 33 -9.89 9.14 -0.49
CA MET A 33 -8.44 9.26 -0.59
C MET A 33 -7.81 8.09 -1.32
N MET A 34 -8.25 6.87 -1.03
CA MET A 34 -7.78 5.67 -1.72
C MET A 34 -8.09 5.72 -3.22
N ALA A 35 -9.34 6.02 -3.59
CA ALA A 35 -9.76 6.11 -5.00
C ALA A 35 -9.06 7.26 -5.74
N PHE A 36 -8.87 8.40 -5.08
CA PHE A 36 -8.14 9.54 -5.62
C PHE A 36 -6.67 9.18 -5.88
N ASN A 37 -6.00 8.55 -4.91
CA ASN A 37 -4.61 8.12 -5.04
C ASN A 37 -4.43 7.07 -6.14
N MET A 38 -5.36 6.12 -6.30
CA MET A 38 -5.34 5.15 -7.40
C MET A 38 -5.44 5.79 -8.79
N SER A 39 -6.07 6.97 -8.87
CA SER A 39 -6.31 7.69 -10.12
C SER A 39 -5.16 8.66 -10.48
N ILE A 40 -4.17 8.83 -9.60
CA ILE A 40 -2.98 9.65 -9.86
C ILE A 40 -1.76 8.74 -10.03
N PRO A 41 -1.24 8.57 -11.25
CA PRO A 41 0.01 7.85 -11.44
C PRO A 41 1.17 8.64 -10.80
N ASN A 42 2.09 7.93 -10.14
CA ASN A 42 3.31 8.49 -9.55
C ASN A 42 3.09 9.56 -8.47
N LEU A 43 2.01 9.45 -7.69
CA LEU A 43 1.87 10.28 -6.50
C LEU A 43 3.11 10.04 -5.61
N PRO A 44 3.89 11.08 -5.25
CA PRO A 44 5.03 10.90 -4.36
C PRO A 44 4.51 10.29 -3.07
N ALA A 45 5.01 9.09 -2.76
CA ALA A 45 4.73 8.44 -1.50
C ALA A 45 5.16 9.39 -0.38
N THR A 46 4.40 9.44 0.72
CA THR A 46 4.91 10.17 1.88
C THR A 46 6.17 9.44 2.38
N PRO A 47 7.12 10.12 3.03
CA PRO A 47 8.35 9.47 3.52
C PRO A 47 8.08 8.24 4.40
N GLU A 48 6.94 8.22 5.11
CA GLU A 48 6.49 7.09 5.91
C GLU A 48 6.07 5.88 5.05
N HIS A 49 5.50 6.12 3.87
CA HIS A 49 5.18 5.07 2.90
C HIS A 49 6.42 4.53 2.21
N ASP A 50 7.39 5.38 1.86
CA ASP A 50 8.68 4.94 1.31
C ASP A 50 9.43 4.08 2.32
N LYS A 51 9.48 4.50 3.58
CA LYS A 51 10.09 3.71 4.66
C LYS A 51 9.39 2.36 4.83
N ALA A 52 8.05 2.35 4.87
CA ALA A 52 7.31 1.08 4.99
C ALA A 52 7.54 0.16 3.79
N TYR A 53 7.71 0.72 2.59
CA TYR A 53 8.03 -0.04 1.39
C TYR A 53 9.44 -0.65 1.47
N ASP A 54 10.43 0.14 1.87
CA ASP A 54 11.82 -0.32 2.06
C ASP A 54 11.93 -1.38 3.17
N ASP A 55 11.26 -1.17 4.31
CA ASP A 55 11.19 -2.14 5.41
C ASP A 55 10.60 -3.48 4.89
N ASN A 56 9.52 -3.44 4.10
CA ASN A 56 8.90 -4.63 3.52
C ASN A 56 9.80 -5.32 2.48
N LEU A 57 10.56 -4.55 1.68
CA LEU A 57 11.56 -5.11 0.76
C LEU A 57 12.67 -5.84 1.53
N GLU A 58 13.12 -5.29 2.66
CA GLU A 58 14.12 -5.93 3.52
C GLU A 58 13.61 -7.24 4.13
N VAL A 59 12.36 -7.25 4.61
CA VAL A 59 11.69 -8.48 5.08
C VAL A 59 11.64 -9.52 3.95
N GLY A 60 11.23 -9.13 2.75
CA GLY A 60 11.19 -10.02 1.58
C GLY A 60 12.56 -10.59 1.21
N ARG A 61 13.61 -9.76 1.22
CA ARG A 61 15.01 -10.18 0.98
C ARG A 61 15.47 -11.19 2.05
N THR A 62 15.12 -10.96 3.31
CA THR A 62 15.44 -11.87 4.41
C THR A 62 14.77 -13.23 4.26
N ILE A 63 13.47 -13.24 3.97
CA ILE A 63 12.72 -14.49 3.69
C ILE A 63 13.36 -15.25 2.53
N LYS A 64 13.64 -14.57 1.41
CA LYS A 64 14.30 -15.19 0.24
C LYS A 64 15.64 -15.81 0.59
N ARG A 65 16.46 -15.14 1.41
CA ARG A 65 17.74 -15.66 1.87
C ARG A 65 17.58 -16.91 2.73
N LEU A 66 16.65 -16.91 3.69
CA LEU A 66 16.40 -18.06 4.57
C LEU A 66 15.90 -19.29 3.80
N VAL A 67 15.05 -19.09 2.78
CA VAL A 67 14.62 -20.17 1.88
C VAL A 67 15.82 -20.72 1.10
N LYS A 68 16.67 -19.84 0.53
CA LYS A 68 17.87 -20.26 -0.21
C LYS A 68 18.86 -21.02 0.65
N GLU A 69 19.04 -20.61 1.91
CA GLU A 69 19.91 -21.28 2.90
C GLU A 69 19.30 -22.59 3.43
N GLY A 70 18.08 -22.95 2.98
CA GLY A 70 17.38 -24.15 3.43
C GLY A 70 16.91 -24.09 4.88
N LYS A 71 16.94 -22.91 5.53
CA LYS A 71 16.54 -22.73 6.94
C LYS A 71 15.03 -22.73 7.13
N ILE A 72 14.29 -22.25 6.13
CA ILE A 72 12.82 -22.30 6.13
C ILE A 72 12.30 -22.79 4.79
N SER A 73 11.05 -23.24 4.77
CA SER A 73 10.29 -23.56 3.55
C SER A 73 8.87 -23.02 3.64
N ILE A 74 8.37 -22.49 2.53
CA ILE A 74 7.01 -21.94 2.43
C ILE A 74 6.11 -23.04 1.87
N ASN A 75 5.16 -23.51 2.68
CA ASN A 75 4.27 -24.63 2.35
C ASN A 75 2.84 -24.16 2.07
N GLY A 76 2.72 -23.18 1.17
CA GLY A 76 1.43 -22.61 0.75
C GLY A 76 0.73 -21.78 1.83
N LEU A 77 -0.58 -21.63 1.66
CA LEU A 77 -1.48 -20.88 2.54
C LEU A 77 -2.46 -21.85 3.20
N ASP A 78 -2.86 -21.57 4.43
CA ASP A 78 -3.97 -22.25 5.08
C ASP A 78 -5.34 -21.71 4.62
N LYS A 79 -6.42 -22.30 5.14
CA LYS A 79 -7.81 -21.90 4.84
C LYS A 79 -8.15 -20.46 5.25
N ASP A 80 -7.36 -19.86 6.13
CA ASP A 80 -7.53 -18.50 6.64
C ASP A 80 -6.54 -17.53 5.94
N PHE A 81 -5.92 -17.98 4.84
CA PHE A 81 -4.97 -17.23 4.01
C PHE A 81 -3.69 -16.82 4.76
N LYS A 82 -3.26 -17.63 5.74
CA LYS A 82 -1.99 -17.45 6.44
C LYS A 82 -0.89 -18.31 5.82
N LEU A 83 0.31 -17.74 5.71
CA LEU A 83 1.48 -18.45 5.18
C LEU A 83 1.93 -19.55 6.14
N ASN A 84 2.03 -20.77 5.64
CA ASN A 84 2.57 -21.90 6.37
C ASN A 84 4.10 -21.92 6.21
N ILE A 85 4.82 -21.65 7.30
CA ILE A 85 6.29 -21.64 7.32
C ILE A 85 6.79 -22.84 8.11
N ILE A 86 7.65 -23.64 7.48
CA ILE A 86 8.35 -24.76 8.11
C ILE A 86 9.77 -24.30 8.42
N THR A 87 10.22 -24.44 9.66
CA THR A 87 11.62 -24.23 10.05
C THR A 87 12.36 -25.56 9.96
N ASN A 88 13.43 -25.60 9.18
CA ASN A 88 14.24 -26.80 9.02
C ASN A 88 15.34 -26.75 10.09
N SER A 89 15.25 -27.62 11.10
CA SER A 89 16.36 -27.85 12.02
C SER A 89 17.51 -28.51 11.24
N GLN A 90 18.70 -27.93 11.32
CA GLN A 90 19.93 -28.62 10.91
C GLN A 90 20.32 -29.68 11.94
#